data_AF-A0A4R9FUL9-F1
#
_entry.id   AF-A0A4R9FUL9-F1
#
_cell.length_a   1.000
_cell.length_b   1.000
_cell.length_c   1.000
_cell.angle_alpha   90.00
_cell.angle_beta   90.00
_cell.angle_gamma   90.00
#
_symmetry.space_group_name_H-M   'P 1'
#
loop_
_entity.id
_entity.type
_entity.pdbx_description
1 polymer ?
#
loop_
_entity_poly.entity_id
_entity_poly.type
_entity_poly.pdbx_seq_one_letter_code
_entity_poly.pdbx_strand_id
1 'polypeptide(L)'
;MNENNTEREVITRASGEACGSKILSVPGAMILDFIPIRFNSRMERALQNAILSVPGAKGIKNVTVEETWYYWLLGHTRCVIITGDVVK
;
A
#
# COMPACT_ATOMS: atom_id res chain seq x y z
N MET A 1 39.72 15.69 0.21
CA MET A 1 38.68 14.67 0.48
C MET A 1 37.64 14.85 -0.61
N ASN A 2 37.46 13.82 -1.44
CA ASN A 2 36.83 13.91 -2.76
C ASN A 2 35.38 14.38 -2.71
N GLU A 3 35.12 15.48 -3.42
CA GLU A 3 33.82 15.90 -3.90
C GLU A 3 33.34 14.87 -4.94
N ASN A 4 32.64 13.83 -4.50
CA ASN A 4 32.00 12.89 -5.43
C ASN A 4 30.62 13.45 -5.81
N ASN A 5 30.65 14.22 -6.90
CA ASN A 5 29.60 14.52 -7.85
C ASN A 5 28.38 13.57 -7.73
N THR A 6 27.41 13.94 -6.89
CA THR A 6 26.09 13.31 -6.89
C THR A 6 25.29 14.03 -7.96
N GLU A 7 25.51 13.65 -9.21
CA GLU A 7 24.48 13.73 -10.23
C GLU A 7 23.20 13.21 -9.55
N ARG A 8 22.17 14.05 -9.40
CA ARG A 8 20.92 13.64 -8.74
C ARG A 8 20.35 12.50 -9.57
N GLU A 9 20.67 11.26 -9.19
CA GLU A 9 20.09 10.06 -9.78
C GLU A 9 18.58 10.31 -9.76
N VAL A 10 17.96 10.35 -10.93
CA VAL A 10 16.52 10.59 -11.02
C VAL A 10 15.86 9.33 -10.49
N ILE A 11 15.58 9.32 -9.19
CA ILE A 11 14.94 8.19 -8.52
C ILE A 11 13.47 8.20 -8.93
N THR A 12 13.09 7.29 -9.82
CA THR A 12 11.68 7.08 -10.16
C THR A 12 10.97 6.49 -8.95
N ARG A 13 9.92 7.17 -8.48
CA ARG A 13 9.09 6.71 -7.37
C ARG A 13 7.86 5.97 -7.88
N ALA A 14 7.57 4.81 -7.32
CA ALA A 14 6.37 4.02 -7.56
C ALA A 14 5.35 4.24 -6.44
N SER A 15 4.06 4.13 -6.76
CA SER A 15 2.96 4.23 -5.81
C SER A 15 1.82 3.30 -6.20
N GLY A 16 1.24 2.62 -5.22
CA GLY A 16 0.11 1.72 -5.42
C GLY A 16 -0.80 1.69 -4.20
N GLU A 17 -2.10 1.64 -4.46
CA GLU A 17 -3.12 1.59 -3.42
C GLU A 17 -4.00 0.35 -3.59
N ALA A 18 -4.39 -0.28 -2.48
CA ALA A 18 -5.45 -1.25 -2.48
C ALA A 18 -6.28 -1.23 -1.19
N CYS A 19 -7.60 -1.24 -1.36
CA CYS A 19 -8.56 -1.32 -0.27
C CYS A 19 -9.13 -2.73 -0.09
N GLY A 20 -9.53 -3.01 1.14
CA GLY A 20 -10.41 -4.11 1.49
C GLY A 20 -11.32 -3.73 2.65
N SER A 21 -12.43 -4.44 2.76
CA SER A 21 -13.47 -4.16 3.76
C SER A 21 -13.79 -5.40 4.57
N LYS A 22 -14.30 -5.19 5.78
CA LYS A 22 -14.98 -6.22 6.56
C LYS A 22 -16.41 -5.78 6.82
N ILE A 23 -17.37 -6.68 6.58
CA ILE A 23 -18.80 -6.46 6.81
C ILE A 23 -19.22 -7.19 8.09
N LEU A 24 -20.28 -6.69 8.73
CA LEU A 24 -20.79 -7.05 10.05
C LEU A 24 -19.85 -6.68 11.19
N SER A 25 -19.06 -5.61 11.02
CA SER A 25 -18.33 -5.06 12.16
C SER A 25 -19.28 -4.19 12.96
N VAL A 26 -19.54 -4.61 14.21
CA VAL A 26 -20.18 -3.76 15.20
C VAL A 26 -19.10 -2.82 15.73
N PRO A 27 -19.27 -1.48 15.65
CA PRO A 27 -18.30 -0.55 16.22
C PRO A 27 -18.01 -0.89 17.69
N GLY A 28 -16.75 -1.21 18.01
CA GLY A 28 -16.33 -1.61 19.36
C GLY A 28 -16.28 -3.12 19.64
N ALA A 29 -16.76 -3.98 18.72
CA ALA A 29 -16.65 -5.44 18.84
C ALA A 29 -15.89 -6.05 17.65
N MET A 30 -14.55 -5.91 17.66
CA MET A 30 -13.65 -6.49 16.64
C MET A 30 -13.72 -8.02 16.50
N ILE A 31 -14.44 -8.70 17.39
CA ILE A 31 -14.59 -10.16 17.47
C ILE A 31 -15.71 -10.72 16.57
N LEU A 32 -16.53 -9.88 15.94
CA LEU A 32 -17.65 -10.32 15.07
C LEU A 32 -17.40 -10.07 13.58
N ASP A 33 -16.16 -9.76 13.18
CA ASP A 33 -15.77 -9.55 11.78
C ASP A 33 -15.85 -10.85 10.96
N PHE A 34 -16.96 -11.10 10.25
CA PHE A 34 -17.19 -12.40 9.59
C PHE A 34 -16.93 -12.43 8.08
N ILE A 35 -17.10 -11.32 7.35
CA ILE A 35 -17.04 -11.33 5.88
C ILE A 35 -15.88 -10.44 5.38
N PRO A 36 -14.69 -11.00 5.10
CA PRO A 36 -13.58 -10.25 4.55
C PRO A 36 -13.70 -10.07 3.03
N ILE A 37 -13.85 -8.83 2.57
CA ILE A 37 -13.85 -8.48 1.14
C ILE A 37 -12.48 -7.95 0.77
N ARG A 38 -11.66 -8.79 0.13
CA ARG A 38 -10.30 -8.46 -0.32
C ARG A 38 -9.42 -7.84 0.79
N PHE A 39 -9.79 -8.09 2.05
CA PHE A 39 -9.19 -7.44 3.21
C PHE A 39 -7.77 -7.96 3.43
N ASN A 40 -7.57 -9.27 3.34
CA ASN A 40 -6.28 -9.90 3.62
C ASN A 40 -5.26 -9.69 2.48
N SER A 41 -5.73 -9.57 1.24
CA SER A 41 -4.87 -9.38 0.07
C SER A 41 -4.52 -7.92 -0.23
N ARG A 42 -4.93 -6.96 0.62
CA ARG A 42 -4.72 -5.53 0.37
C ARG A 42 -3.24 -5.14 0.28
N MET A 43 -2.40 -5.69 1.15
CA MET A 43 -0.96 -5.40 1.13
C MET A 43 -0.30 -5.84 -0.18
N GLU A 44 -0.55 -7.09 -0.57
CA GLU A 44 0.02 -7.66 -1.80
C GLU A 44 -0.50 -6.95 -3.05
N ARG A 45 -1.79 -6.61 -3.09
CA ARG A 45 -2.35 -5.82 -4.19
C ARG A 45 -1.79 -4.40 -4.25
N ALA A 46 -1.60 -3.74 -3.11
CA ALA A 46 -1.00 -2.40 -3.08
C ALA A 46 0.44 -2.45 -3.62
N LEU A 47 1.20 -3.49 -3.26
CA LEU A 47 2.56 -3.70 -3.76
C LEU A 47 2.58 -3.99 -5.26
N GLN A 48 1.72 -4.90 -5.73
CA GLN A 48 1.57 -5.20 -7.15
C GLN A 48 1.18 -3.96 -7.95
N ASN A 49 0.22 -3.17 -7.45
CA ASN A 49 -0.18 -1.90 -8.05
C ASN A 49 1.00 -0.90 -8.09
N ALA A 50 1.83 -0.85 -7.05
CA ALA A 50 3.01 0.02 -7.01
C ALA A 50 4.03 -0.40 -8.07
N ILE A 51 4.35 -1.68 -8.18
CA ILE A 51 5.29 -2.18 -9.20
C ILE A 51 4.75 -1.93 -10.61
N LEU A 52 3.46 -2.20 -10.85
CA LEU A 52 2.81 -1.98 -12.15
C LEU A 52 2.68 -0.51 -12.54
N SER A 53 2.76 0.42 -11.58
CA SER A 53 2.71 1.86 -11.85
C SER A 53 3.91 2.36 -12.67
N VAL A 54 5.01 1.61 -12.71
CA VAL A 54 6.23 1.96 -13.45
C VAL A 54 6.63 0.83 -14.41
N PRO A 55 6.54 1.04 -15.74
CA PRO A 55 6.95 0.04 -16.72
C PRO A 55 8.40 -0.41 -16.56
N GLY A 56 8.61 -1.72 -16.51
CA GLY A 56 9.94 -2.32 -16.35
C GLY A 56 10.49 -2.31 -14.92
N ALA A 57 9.68 -1.92 -13.92
CA ALA A 57 10.05 -2.10 -12.52
C ALA A 57 10.10 -3.60 -12.17
N LYS A 58 11.20 -4.03 -11.53
CA LYS A 58 11.34 -5.37 -10.96
C LYS A 58 11.04 -5.41 -9.46
N GLY A 59 11.05 -4.25 -8.81
CA GLY A 59 10.74 -4.10 -7.39
C GLY A 59 10.82 -2.65 -6.94
N ILE A 60 10.63 -2.45 -5.63
CA ILE A 60 10.75 -1.16 -4.96
C ILE A 60 11.63 -1.28 -3.71
N LYS A 61 12.39 -0.22 -3.39
CA LYS A 61 13.20 -0.05 -2.17
C LYS A 61 12.76 1.23 -1.44
N ASN A 62 13.30 1.47 -0.23
CA ASN A 62 12.95 2.63 0.59
C ASN A 62 11.42 2.79 0.76
N VAL A 63 10.77 1.68 1.10
CA VAL A 63 9.32 1.56 1.08
C VAL A 63 8.69 2.32 2.23
N THR A 64 7.65 3.11 1.93
CA THR A 64 6.73 3.69 2.90
C THR A 64 5.37 3.02 2.76
N VAL A 65 4.80 2.57 3.87
CA VAL A 65 3.48 1.96 3.94
C VAL A 65 2.59 2.84 4.79
N GLU A 66 1.51 3.33 4.20
CA GLU A 66 0.48 4.12 4.88
C GLU A 66 -0.83 3.34 4.88
N GLU A 67 -1.59 3.41 5.98
CA GLU A 67 -2.91 2.80 6.08
C GLU A 67 -3.93 3.89 6.43
N THR A 68 -4.96 4.03 5.59
CA THR A 68 -6.13 4.84 5.87
C THR A 68 -7.30 3.93 6.18
N TRP A 69 -8.06 4.26 7.22
CA TRP A 69 -9.20 3.47 7.64
C TRP A 69 -10.37 4.35 8.03
N TYR A 70 -11.56 3.84 7.74
CA TYR A 70 -12.80 4.48 8.14
C TYR A 70 -13.86 3.42 8.45
N TYR A 71 -14.69 3.76 9.42
CA TYR A 71 -15.87 2.98 9.76
C TYR A 71 -17.07 3.46 8.95
N TRP A 72 -17.98 2.53 8.68
CA TRP A 72 -19.30 2.77 8.14
C TRP A 72 -20.29 1.90 8.92
N LEU A 73 -21.60 2.09 8.73
CA LEU A 73 -22.64 1.61 9.67
C LEU A 73 -22.50 0.13 10.10
N LEU A 74 -22.07 -0.76 9.21
CA LEU A 74 -21.98 -2.20 9.45
C LEU A 74 -20.60 -2.77 9.13
N GLY A 75 -19.57 -1.94 9.11
CA GLY A 75 -18.28 -2.38 8.61
C GLY A 75 -17.18 -1.35 8.76
N HIS A 76 -16.01 -1.74 8.29
CA HIS A 76 -14.91 -0.81 8.09
C HIS A 76 -14.15 -1.16 6.83
N THR A 77 -13.53 -0.14 6.27
CA THR A 77 -12.65 -0.25 5.12
C THR A 77 -11.26 0.19 5.53
N ARG A 78 -10.26 -0.54 5.03
CA ARG A 78 -8.84 -0.20 5.17
C ARG A 78 -8.23 -0.16 3.78
N CYS A 79 -7.56 0.92 3.47
CA CYS A 79 -6.80 1.11 2.24
C CYS A 79 -5.33 1.21 2.62
N VAL A 80 -4.50 0.41 1.93
CA VAL A 80 -3.05 0.43 2.09
C VAL A 80 -2.48 1.14 0.88
N ILE A 81 -1.64 2.14 1.12
CA ILE A 81 -0.88 2.87 0.12
C ILE A 81 0.60 2.50 0.33
N ILE A 82 1.23 2.00 -0.72
CA ILE A 82 2.65 1.67 -0.73
C ILE A 82 3.35 2.60 -1.71
N THR A 83 4.36 3.31 -1.23
CA THR A 83 5.27 4.08 -2.08
C THR A 83 6.70 3.64 -1.89
N GLY A 84 7.54 3.80 -2.91
CA GLY A 84 8.96 3.48 -2.81
C GLY A 84 9.73 3.83 -4.07
N ASP A 85 11.04 3.69 -4.00
CA ASP A 85 11.97 3.96 -5.08
C ASP A 85 12.10 2.73 -5.98
N VAL A 86 12.01 2.89 -7.29
CA VAL A 86 12.00 1.76 -8.24
C VAL A 86 13.38 1.12 -8.36
N VAL A 87 13.38 -0.20 -8.48
CA VAL A 87 14.54 -1.01 -8.87
C VAL A 87 14.23 -1.67 -10.23
N LYS A 88 15.12 -1.47 -11.20
CA LYS A 88 15.04 -2.06 -12.56
C LYS A 88 15.89 -3.31 -12.70
#